data_AF-A0A839NUL0-F1
#
_entry.id   AF-A0A839NUL0-F1
#
_cell.length_a   1.000
_cell.length_b   1.000
_cell.length_c   1.000
_cell.angle_alpha   90.00
_cell.angle_beta   90.00
_cell.angle_gamma   90.00
#
_symmetry.space_group_name_H-M   'P 1'
#
loop_
_entity.id
_entity.type
_entity.pdbx_description
1 polymer ?
#
loop_
_entity_poly.entity_id
_entity_poly.type
_entity_poly.pdbx_seq_one_letter_code
_entity_poly.pdbx_strand_id
1 'polypeptide(L)' 'MSPFRTTWTPPAVLMRTGECLVPTELSWRRADRLVKAGFATINPHHQRWLGKLTLTPAGRARAGLPATTLQAAES' A
#
# COMPACT_ATOMS: atom_id res chain seq x y z
N MET A 1 15.65 -18.19 18.32
CA MET A 1 15.67 -17.19 17.21
C MET A 1 14.37 -17.32 16.43
N SER A 2 13.37 -16.47 16.70
CA SER A 2 12.14 -16.46 15.91
C SER A 2 12.44 -15.85 14.54
N PRO A 3 12.26 -16.58 13.42
CA PRO A 3 12.42 -16.01 12.10
C PRO A 3 11.16 -15.20 11.84
N PHE A 4 11.15 -13.92 12.21
CA PHE A 4 10.26 -12.98 11.55
C PHE A 4 10.77 -12.79 10.11
N ARG A 5 10.64 -13.85 9.29
CA ARG A 5 10.41 -13.65 7.86
C ARG A 5 9.25 -12.68 7.84
N THR A 6 9.52 -11.44 7.46
CA THR A 6 8.50 -10.47 7.15
C THR A 6 7.81 -11.02 5.90
N THR A 7 6.94 -12.01 6.08
CA THR A 7 6.11 -12.57 5.04
C THR A 7 5.25 -11.42 4.59
N TRP A 8 5.70 -10.87 3.47
CA TRP A 8 5.00 -9.91 2.67
C TRP A 8 3.71 -10.60 2.21
N THR A 9 2.68 -10.55 3.06
CA THR A 9 1.32 -10.96 2.74
C THR A 9 0.46 -9.70 2.75
N PRO A 10 0.59 -8.84 1.72
CA PRO A 10 -0.31 -7.71 1.57
C PRO A 10 -1.75 -8.23 1.43
N PRO A 11 -2.75 -7.46 1.90
CA PRO A 11 -4.14 -7.84 1.75
C PRO A 11 -4.49 -7.99 0.27
N ALA A 12 -5.39 -8.92 -0.06
CA ALA A 12 -5.73 -9.26 -1.44
C ALA A 12 -6.20 -8.06 -2.25
N VAL A 13 -6.88 -7.10 -1.60
CA VAL A 13 -7.27 -5.81 -2.22
C VAL A 13 -6.03 -5.04 -2.70
N LEU A 14 -4.99 -4.91 -1.88
CA LEU A 14 -3.76 -4.20 -2.23
C LEU A 14 -3.01 -4.88 -3.38
N MET A 15 -3.06 -6.22 -3.45
CA MET A 15 -2.51 -6.99 -4.58
C MET A 15 -3.33 -6.89 -5.86
N ARG A 16 -4.63 -6.57 -5.77
CA ARG A 16 -5.55 -6.51 -6.93
C ARG A 16 -5.68 -5.10 -7.50
N THR A 17 -5.77 -4.09 -6.64
CA THR A 17 -6.05 -2.69 -7.03
C THR A 17 -4.81 -1.81 -6.92
N GLY A 18 -3.80 -2.23 -6.15
CA GLY A 18 -2.66 -1.41 -5.79
C GLY A 18 -3.00 -0.35 -4.74
N GLU A 19 -4.19 -0.40 -4.14
CA GLU A 19 -4.65 0.55 -3.12
C GLU A 19 -5.43 -0.17 -2.00
N CYS A 20 -5.37 0.34 -0.78
CA CYS A 20 -6.19 -0.17 0.32
C CYS A 20 -6.49 0.90 1.38
N LEU A 21 -7.59 0.72 2.12
CA LEU A 21 -7.97 1.59 3.23
C LEU A 21 -7.32 1.16 4.55
N VAL A 22 -6.95 2.14 5.35
CA VAL A 22 -6.30 2.01 6.67
C VAL A 22 -7.19 2.70 7.71
N PRO A 23 -7.54 2.06 8.84
CA PRO A 23 -7.13 0.72 9.27
C PRO A 23 -8.00 -0.43 8.74
N THR A 24 -9.05 -0.15 7.95
CA THR A 24 -10.10 -1.12 7.58
C THR A 24 -9.58 -2.38 6.89
N GLU A 25 -8.70 -2.23 5.90
CA GLU A 25 -8.16 -3.35 5.10
C GLU A 25 -6.70 -3.67 5.48
N LEU A 26 -5.99 -2.69 6.04
CA LEU A 26 -4.62 -2.83 6.50
C LEU A 26 -4.41 -2.00 7.77
N SER A 27 -3.83 -2.59 8.81
CA SER A 27 -3.47 -1.85 10.03
C SER A 27 -2.44 -0.72 9.77
N TRP A 28 -2.52 0.39 10.51
CA TRP A 28 -1.55 1.49 10.48
C TRP A 28 -0.08 1.03 10.61
N ARG A 29 0.21 0.05 11.47
CA ARG A 29 1.57 -0.49 11.65
C ARG A 29 2.10 -1.18 10.39
N ARG A 30 1.25 -1.86 9.63
CA ARG A 30 1.65 -2.49 8.36
C ARG A 30 1.79 -1.45 7.24
N ALA A 31 0.89 -0.47 7.22
CA ALA A 31 0.97 0.65 6.30
C ALA A 31 2.27 1.45 6.47
N ASP A 32 2.63 1.79 7.71
CA ASP A 32 3.88 2.49 8.04
C ASP A 32 5.13 1.70 7.56
N ARG A 33 5.18 0.39 7.82
CA ARG A 33 6.28 -0.46 7.31
C ARG A 33 6.40 -0.42 5.80
N LEU A 34 5.28 -0.32 5.10
CA LEU A 34 5.27 -0.25 3.64
C LEU A 34 5.78 1.07 3.10
N VAL A 35 5.37 2.16 3.75
CA VAL A 35 5.84 3.50 3.43
C VAL A 35 7.33 3.63 3.71
N LYS A 36 7.81 3.16 4.87
CA LYS A 36 9.24 3.16 5.21
C LYS A 36 10.08 2.30 4.26
N ALA A 37 9.52 1.23 3.71
CA ALA A 37 10.19 0.40 2.72
C ALA A 37 10.16 0.99 1.29
N GLY A 38 9.48 2.13 1.06
CA GLY A 38 9.37 2.77 -0.26
C GLY A 38 8.41 2.07 -1.23
N PHE A 39 7.65 1.08 -0.77
CA PHE A 39 6.71 0.33 -1.62
C PHE A 39 5.31 0.97 -1.68
N ALA A 40 5.00 1.91 -0.80
CA ALA A 40 3.71 2.58 -0.79
C ALA A 40 3.82 4.03 -0.32
N THR A 41 2.81 4.83 -0.66
CA THR A 41 2.52 6.12 -0.06
C THR A 41 1.23 6.02 0.73
N ILE A 42 1.08 6.83 1.78
CA ILE A 42 -0.16 6.90 2.56
C ILE A 42 -0.68 8.33 2.58
N ASN A 43 -1.95 8.50 2.24
CA ASN A 43 -2.71 9.70 2.56
C ASN A 43 -3.46 9.44 3.86
N PRO A 44 -3.02 9.98 5.02
CA PRO A 44 -3.63 9.68 6.30
C PRO A 44 -4.99 10.33 6.53
N HIS A 45 -5.40 11.29 5.68
CA HIS A 45 -6.62 12.08 5.83
C HIS A 45 -7.60 11.91 4.66
N HIS A 46 -7.64 10.72 4.04
CA HIS A 46 -8.47 10.49 2.87
C HIS A 46 -9.97 10.67 3.17
N GLN A 47 -10.47 10.09 4.28
CA GLN A 47 -11.84 10.32 4.76
C GLN A 47 -11.91 10.31 6.29
N ARG A 48 -12.06 11.50 6.90
CA ARG A 48 -12.10 11.70 8.36
C ARG A 48 -10.90 11.09 9.09
N TRP A 49 -11.02 9.82 9.48
CA TRP A 49 -10.04 9.04 10.24
C TRP A 49 -9.42 7.89 9.42
N LEU A 50 -9.84 7.71 8.17
CA LEU A 50 -9.34 6.69 7.27
C LEU A 50 -8.15 7.20 6.46
N GLY A 51 -7.06 6.44 6.53
CA GLY A 51 -5.94 6.55 5.61
C GLY A 51 -6.20 5.77 4.32
N LYS A 52 -5.69 6.26 3.21
CA LYS A 52 -5.61 5.51 1.95
C LYS A 52 -4.16 5.24 1.63
N LEU A 53 -3.80 3.97 1.51
CA LEU A 53 -2.46 3.53 1.11
C LEU A 53 -2.49 3.15 -0.36
N THR A 54 -1.54 3.68 -1.13
CA THR A 54 -1.39 3.42 -2.57
C THR A 54 0.03 2.89 -2.83
N LEU A 55 0.15 1.83 -3.62
CA LEU A 55 1.46 1.27 -3.97
C LEU A 55 2.23 2.21 -4.91
N THR A 56 3.51 2.36 -4.65
CA THR A 56 4.45 2.99 -5.60
C THR A 56 4.71 2.05 -6.79
N PRO A 57 5.36 2.52 -7.88
CA PRO A 57 5.77 1.64 -8.97
C PRO A 57 6.58 0.42 -8.50
N ALA A 58 7.48 0.61 -7.52
CA ALA A 58 8.26 -0.47 -6.92
C ALA A 58 7.38 -1.47 -6.13
N GLY A 59 6.40 -0.97 -5.38
CA GLY A 59 5.43 -1.81 -4.68
C GLY A 59 4.53 -2.61 -5.62
N ARG A 60 4.08 -2.00 -6.72
CA ARG A 60 3.29 -2.67 -7.77
C ARG A 60 4.09 -3.76 -8.47
N ALA A 61 5.33 -3.49 -8.85
CA ALA A 61 6.22 -4.50 -9.44
C ALA A 61 6.39 -5.71 -8.50
N ARG A 62 6.53 -5.47 -7.19
CA ARG A 62 6.63 -6.53 -6.17
C ARG A 62 5.32 -7.28 -5.92
N ALA A 63 4.19 -6.66 -6.24
CA ALA A 63 2.86 -7.26 -6.18
C ALA A 63 2.47 -7.96 -7.51
N GLY A 64 3.32 -7.91 -8.55
CA GLY A 64 2.97 -8.41 -9.89
C GLY A 64 1.88 -7.59 -10.59
N LEU A 65 1.65 -6.36 -10.12
CA LEU A 65 0.70 -5.43 -10.70
C LEU A 65 1.36 -4.63 -11.82
N PRO A 66 0.64 -4.32 -12.92
CA PRO A 66 1.16 -3.42 -13.92
C PRO A 66 1.52 -2.09 -13.26
N ALA A 67 2.60 -1.47 -13.72
CA ALA A 67 2.88 -0.09 -13.38
C ALA A 67 1.73 0.73 -14.00
N THR A 68 0.67 0.98 -13.24
CA THR A 68 -0.28 2.02 -13.62
C THR A 68 0.53 3.31 -13.58
N THR A 69 0.92 3.76 -14.77
CA THR A 69 1.20 5.16 -15.05
C THR A 69 0.05 5.90 -14.39
N LEU A 70 0.32 6.64 -13.33
CA LEU A 70 -0.63 7.63 -12.84
C LEU A 70 -0.80 8.59 -14.01
N GLN A 71 -1.75 8.28 -14.89
CA GLN A 71 -2.31 9.21 -15.83
C GLN A 71 -2.77 10.35 -14.96
N ALA A 72 -2.16 11.51 -15.17
CA ALA A 72 -2.61 12.78 -14.65
C ALA A 72 -4.13 12.90 -14.88
N ALA A 73 -4.90 12.64 -13.84
CA ALA A 73 -5.95 13.57 -13.46
C ALA A 73 -5.22 14.47 -12.46
N GLU A 74 -4.92 15.72 -12.75
CA GLU A 74 -5.89 16.73 -13.14
C GLU A 74 -5.35 17.68 -14.24
N SER A 75 -6.31 18.12 -15.06
CA SER A 75 -6.23 19.25 -15.99
C SER A 75 -6.30 20.59 -15.25
#